data_AF-M2MQE3-F1
#
_entry.id   AF-M2MQE3-F1
#
_cell.length_a   1.000
_cell.length_b   1.000
_cell.length_c   1.000
_cell.angle_alpha   90.00
_cell.angle_beta   90.00
_cell.angle_gamma   90.00
#
_symmetry.space_group_name_H-M   'P 1'
#
loop_
_entity.id
_entity.type
_entity.pdbx_description
1 polymer ?
#
loop_
_entity_poly.entity_id
_entity_poly.type
_entity_poly.pdbx_seq_one_letter_code
_entity_poly.pdbx_strand_id
1 'polypeptide(L)'
;MPPEVWSRICREAVIRTVDTPVVAHLEPHKNEDSVRQPAITRTCRQIRAETLPTYYSNLFSYYPAFVHKRDARDMEPLIQWLTSIGPANRQHIARLSIVVFHLLGTADSFVSWIRNLLAPLGYDARDELRVQHIWTMLDIVYVKH
;
A
#
# COMPACT_ATOMS: atom_id res chain seq x y z
N MET A 1 29.28 16.40 4.21
CA MET A 1 29.16 14.98 4.64
C MET A 1 29.28 14.11 3.39
N PRO A 2 30.00 12.99 3.42
CA PRO A 2 30.11 12.10 2.27
C PRO A 2 28.73 11.58 1.83
N PRO A 3 28.46 11.48 0.51
CA PRO A 3 27.17 11.02 -0.01
C PRO A 3 26.74 9.64 0.51
N GLU A 4 27.69 8.76 0.78
CA GLU A 4 27.47 7.39 1.23
C GLU A 4 26.93 7.36 2.67
N VAL A 5 27.47 8.22 3.54
CA VAL A 5 27.02 8.35 4.94
C VAL A 5 25.63 8.95 4.98
N TRP A 6 25.39 9.97 4.15
CA TRP A 6 24.09 10.62 4.05
C TRP A 6 23.01 9.65 3.55
N SER A 7 23.29 8.91 2.48
CA SER A 7 22.39 7.90 1.92
C SER A 7 22.03 6.82 2.93
N ARG A 8 22.99 6.43 3.78
CA ARG A 8 22.76 5.47 4.86
C ARG A 8 21.85 6.05 5.94
N ILE A 9 22.07 7.28 6.40
CA ILE A 9 21.18 7.95 7.37
C ILE A 9 19.76 8.07 6.81
N CYS A 10 19.62 8.50 5.56
CA CYS A 10 18.33 8.59 4.87
C CYS A 10 17.60 7.25 4.83
N ARG A 11 18.32 6.17 4.52
CA ARG A 11 17.76 4.82 4.50
C ARG A 11 17.30 4.39 5.89
N GLU A 12 18.15 4.48 6.91
CA GLU A 12 17.82 4.07 8.28
C GLU A 12 16.69 4.92 8.90
N ALA A 13 16.59 6.20 8.55
CA ALA A 13 15.54 7.09 9.04
C ALA A 13 14.16 6.82 8.40
N VAL A 14 14.14 6.06 7.30
CA VAL A 14 12.93 5.74 6.51
C VAL A 14 12.52 4.29 6.71
N ILE A 15 13.50 3.38 6.85
CA ILE A 15 13.27 2.01 7.26
C ILE A 15 12.76 2.05 8.70
N ARG A 16 11.44 1.89 8.86
CA ARG A 16 10.91 1.49 10.17
C ARG A 16 11.37 0.04 10.39
N THR A 17 12.10 -0.15 11.47
CA THR A 17 12.73 -1.41 11.84
C THR A 17 11.72 -2.57 11.87
N VAL A 18 12.13 -3.68 11.24
CA VAL A 18 11.66 -5.07 11.42
C VAL A 18 10.32 -5.43 10.81
N ASP A 19 10.36 -6.25 9.74
CA ASP A 19 9.47 -7.37 9.28
C ASP A 19 7.95 -7.29 9.47
N THR A 20 7.45 -6.17 9.96
CA THR A 20 6.06 -5.89 10.14
C THR A 20 5.66 -5.18 8.86
N PRO A 21 4.71 -5.73 8.09
CA PRO A 21 4.09 -4.99 7.00
C PRO A 21 3.80 -3.57 7.52
N VAL A 22 4.04 -2.54 6.72
CA VAL A 22 3.38 -1.25 7.00
C VAL A 22 1.91 -1.57 6.81
N VAL A 23 1.29 -2.00 7.90
CA VAL A 23 -0.14 -2.19 7.95
C VAL A 23 -0.67 -0.78 8.02
N ALA A 24 -0.82 -0.20 6.83
CA ALA A 24 -1.68 0.91 6.58
C ALA A 24 -3.10 0.41 6.79
N HIS A 25 -3.46 0.13 8.06
CA HIS A 25 -4.84 0.25 8.47
C HIS A 25 -5.25 1.59 7.92
N LEU A 26 -6.10 1.58 6.91
CA LEU A 26 -6.72 2.76 6.33
C LEU A 26 -8.20 2.53 6.59
N GLU A 27 -8.53 2.27 7.85
CA GLU A 27 -9.90 2.31 8.31
C GLU A 27 -10.41 3.73 8.04
N PRO A 28 -11.63 3.87 7.48
CA PRO A 28 -12.30 5.15 7.50
C PRO A 28 -12.38 5.58 8.97
N HIS A 29 -11.82 6.75 9.28
CA HIS A 29 -11.87 7.44 10.58
C HIS A 29 -10.78 7.19 11.64
N LYS A 30 -9.73 6.38 11.40
CA LYS A 30 -8.68 6.16 12.44
C LYS A 30 -7.21 6.32 12.04
N ASN A 31 -6.90 6.61 10.77
CA ASN A 31 -5.58 6.25 10.25
C ASN A 31 -4.81 7.37 9.52
N GLU A 32 -4.50 8.43 10.24
CA GLU A 32 -3.51 9.38 9.72
C GLU A 32 -2.06 8.95 10.03
N ASP A 33 -1.82 8.13 11.06
CA ASP A 33 -0.46 7.89 11.56
C ASP A 33 0.26 6.68 10.94
N SER A 34 -0.47 5.66 10.48
CA SER A 34 0.10 4.40 9.98
C SER A 34 0.74 4.53 8.59
N VAL A 35 0.20 5.42 7.75
CA VAL A 35 0.67 5.65 6.37
C VAL A 35 1.43 6.97 6.21
N ARG A 36 1.64 7.67 7.33
CA ARG A 36 2.31 8.97 7.33
C ARG A 36 3.78 8.80 6.97
N GLN A 37 4.13 9.41 5.84
CA GLN A 37 5.49 9.69 5.45
C GLN A 37 6.34 10.22 6.63
N PRO A 38 7.49 9.58 6.94
CA PRO A 38 8.43 10.07 7.95
C PRO A 38 8.79 11.54 7.69
N ALA A 39 9.03 12.32 8.75
CA ALA A 39 9.32 13.75 8.62
C ALA A 39 10.49 14.03 7.65
N ILE A 40 11.50 13.16 7.61
CA ILE A 40 12.65 13.29 6.71
C ILE A 40 12.26 13.35 5.23
N THR A 41 11.23 12.59 4.81
CA THR A 41 10.73 12.57 3.43
C THR A 41 10.03 13.87 3.02
N ARG A 42 9.68 14.72 3.99
CA ARG A 42 8.96 15.98 3.80
C ARG A 42 9.86 17.22 3.82
N THR A 43 11.17 17.05 4.00
CA THR A 43 12.14 18.15 4.17
C THR A 43 12.43 18.92 2.87
N CYS A 44 13.50 18.61 2.14
CA CYS A 44 13.86 19.26 0.88
C CYS A 44 13.78 18.31 -0.32
N ARG A 45 13.80 18.84 -1.55
CA ARG A 45 13.60 18.06 -2.79
C ARG A 45 14.62 16.94 -2.96
N GLN A 46 15.89 17.21 -2.64
CA GLN A 46 16.96 16.23 -2.76
C GLN A 46 16.73 15.05 -1.79
N ILE A 47 16.52 15.35 -0.50
CA ILE A 47 16.27 14.34 0.53
C ILE A 47 15.02 13.52 0.18
N ARG A 48 13.97 14.19 -0.29
CA ARG A 48 12.75 13.52 -0.74
C ARG A 48 13.00 12.54 -1.89
N ALA A 49 13.79 12.94 -2.89
CA ALA A 49 14.15 12.09 -4.03
C ALA A 49 14.96 10.87 -3.59
N GLU A 50 15.79 11.00 -2.56
CA GLU A 50 16.59 9.90 -2.00
C GLU A 50 15.79 8.97 -1.08
N THR A 51 14.80 9.51 -0.36
CA THR A 51 14.10 8.79 0.73
C THR A 51 12.76 8.19 0.32
N LEU A 52 11.98 8.83 -0.56
CA LEU A 52 10.67 8.32 -0.97
C LEU A 52 10.74 6.94 -1.67
N PRO A 53 11.71 6.66 -2.56
CA PRO A 53 11.82 5.34 -3.15
C PRO A 53 11.98 4.23 -2.11
N THR A 54 12.82 4.47 -1.09
CA THR A 54 13.01 3.53 0.03
C THR A 54 11.78 3.42 0.92
N TYR A 55 11.05 4.51 1.14
CA TYR A 55 9.82 4.47 1.94
C TYR A 55 8.75 3.62 1.26
N TYR A 56 8.55 3.82 -0.04
CA TYR A 56 7.51 3.11 -0.78
C TYR A 56 7.90 1.69 -1.18
N SER A 57 9.18 1.30 -1.12
CA SER A 57 9.58 -0.09 -1.32
C SER A 57 9.12 -1.05 -0.21
N ASN A 58 8.51 -0.52 0.86
CA ASN A 58 7.90 -1.32 1.91
C ASN A 58 6.61 -2.04 1.45
N LEU A 59 6.17 -3.02 2.24
CA LEU A 59 4.87 -3.67 2.09
C LEU A 59 3.78 -2.79 2.70
N PHE A 60 2.75 -2.47 1.92
CA PHE A 60 1.55 -1.77 2.39
C PHE A 60 0.37 -2.73 2.41
N SER A 61 -0.33 -2.87 3.53
CA SER A 61 -1.55 -3.69 3.62
C SER A 61 -2.77 -2.84 3.93
N TYR A 62 -3.84 -3.00 3.16
CA TYR A 62 -5.13 -2.32 3.28
C TYR A 62 -6.21 -3.26 3.80
N TYR A 63 -6.94 -2.83 4.83
CA TYR A 63 -8.01 -3.60 5.46
C TYR A 63 -9.32 -2.80 5.37
N PRO A 64 -10.14 -2.99 4.33
CA PRO A 64 -11.48 -2.40 4.28
C PRO A 64 -12.31 -2.94 5.44
N ALA A 65 -12.90 -2.01 6.21
CA ALA A 65 -13.50 -2.32 7.51
C ALA A 65 -14.49 -3.49 7.45
N PHE A 66 -15.35 -3.58 6.44
CA PHE A 66 -16.14 -4.78 6.14
C PHE A 66 -16.68 -4.70 4.70
N VAL A 67 -16.17 -5.50 3.75
CA VAL A 67 -16.70 -5.51 2.37
C VAL A 67 -17.99 -6.34 2.32
N HIS A 68 -19.08 -5.81 2.87
CA HIS A 68 -20.35 -6.51 2.79
C HIS A 68 -21.03 -6.36 1.42
N LYS A 69 -20.66 -5.37 0.58
CA LYS A 69 -21.44 -5.03 -0.63
C LYS A 69 -20.67 -4.46 -1.84
N ARG A 70 -19.40 -4.82 -2.07
CA ARG A 70 -18.57 -4.22 -3.16
C ARG A 70 -18.75 -2.69 -3.24
N ASP A 71 -18.75 -2.04 -2.08
CA ASP A 71 -18.98 -0.61 -2.02
C ASP A 71 -17.66 0.09 -2.33
N ALA A 72 -17.62 0.89 -3.39
CA ALA A 72 -16.43 1.67 -3.75
C ALA A 72 -16.01 2.60 -2.61
N ARG A 73 -16.93 3.01 -1.73
CA ARG A 73 -16.64 3.83 -0.56
C ARG A 73 -15.71 3.14 0.43
N ASP A 74 -15.73 1.81 0.49
CA ASP A 74 -14.81 1.03 1.32
C ASP A 74 -13.39 1.01 0.76
N MET A 75 -13.19 1.43 -0.49
CA MET A 75 -11.89 1.52 -1.16
C MET A 75 -11.42 2.97 -1.36
N GLU A 76 -12.29 3.94 -1.12
CA GLU A 76 -12.02 5.36 -1.31
C GLU A 76 -10.76 5.83 -0.55
N PRO A 77 -10.52 5.45 0.73
CA PRO A 77 -9.29 5.85 1.43
C PRO A 77 -8.02 5.35 0.74
N LEU A 78 -8.03 4.11 0.23
CA LEU A 78 -6.90 3.55 -0.50
C LEU A 78 -6.69 4.31 -1.82
N ILE A 79 -7.77 4.56 -2.57
CA ILE A 79 -7.70 5.27 -3.86
C ILE A 79 -7.19 6.70 -3.66
N GLN A 80 -7.70 7.41 -2.66
CA GLN A 80 -7.26 8.76 -2.32
C GLN A 80 -5.78 8.78 -1.94
N TRP A 81 -5.35 7.84 -1.09
CA TRP A 81 -3.94 7.71 -0.74
C TRP A 81 -3.07 7.46 -1.97
N LEU A 82 -3.38 6.43 -2.76
CA LEU A 82 -2.66 6.10 -3.99
C LEU A 82 -2.61 7.28 -4.96
N THR A 83 -3.69 8.04 -5.07
CA THR A 83 -3.76 9.24 -5.92
C THR A 83 -2.85 10.33 -5.38
N SER A 84 -2.93 10.64 -4.08
CA SER A 84 -2.19 11.71 -3.41
C SER A 84 -0.66 11.54 -3.47
N ILE A 85 -0.16 10.30 -3.43
CA ILE A 85 1.27 10.04 -3.50
C ILE A 85 1.83 10.23 -4.91
N GLY A 86 0.97 10.19 -5.94
CA GLY A 86 1.33 10.43 -7.33
C GLY A 86 2.02 9.25 -8.02
N PRO A 87 2.04 9.26 -9.37
CA PRO A 87 2.50 8.11 -10.17
C PRO A 87 3.97 7.74 -9.98
N ALA A 88 4.86 8.73 -9.79
CA ALA A 88 6.29 8.47 -9.56
C ALA A 88 6.52 7.68 -8.27
N ASN A 89 5.81 8.02 -7.19
CA ASN A 89 5.92 7.29 -5.93
C ASN A 89 5.21 5.93 -5.97
N ARG A 90 4.08 5.82 -6.67
CA ARG A 90 3.39 4.54 -6.90
C ARG A 90 4.28 3.52 -7.60
N GLN A 91 5.23 3.94 -8.43
CA GLN A 91 6.20 3.03 -9.07
C GLN A 91 7.14 2.37 -8.07
N HIS A 92 7.36 2.98 -6.90
CA HIS A 92 8.21 2.42 -5.86
C HIS A 92 7.47 1.50 -4.89
N ILE A 93 6.13 1.43 -4.97
CA ILE A 93 5.34 0.47 -4.19
C ILE A 93 5.67 -0.93 -4.67
N ALA A 94 6.50 -1.63 -3.90
CA ALA A 94 6.92 -2.99 -4.21
C ALA A 94 5.76 -3.98 -4.01
N ARG A 95 4.99 -3.80 -2.93
CA ARG A 95 3.91 -4.72 -2.55
C ARG A 95 2.74 -3.97 -1.91
N LEU A 96 1.55 -4.15 -2.47
CA LEU A 96 0.28 -3.67 -1.92
C LEU A 96 -0.62 -4.89 -1.67
N SER A 97 -0.94 -5.18 -0.42
CA SER A 97 -1.86 -6.24 0.00
C SER A 97 -3.22 -5.65 0.32
N ILE A 98 -4.29 -6.22 -0.19
CA ILE A 98 -5.67 -5.88 0.18
C ILE A 98 -6.28 -7.10 0.86
N VAL A 99 -6.54 -6.96 2.15
CA VAL A 99 -7.03 -8.03 3.01
C VAL A 99 -8.51 -7.85 3.28
N VAL A 100 -9.32 -8.74 2.73
CA VAL A 100 -10.77 -8.62 2.77
C VAL A 100 -11.40 -9.80 3.49
N PHE A 101 -12.36 -9.51 4.36
CA PHE A 101 -13.17 -10.52 5.02
C PHE A 101 -14.44 -10.76 4.19
N HIS A 102 -14.50 -11.89 3.49
CA HIS A 102 -15.65 -12.25 2.66
C HIS A 102 -16.60 -13.15 3.45
N LEU A 103 -17.82 -12.68 3.68
CA LEU A 103 -18.83 -13.48 4.39
C LEU A 103 -19.62 -14.40 3.46
N LEU A 104 -19.99 -14.00 2.23
CA LEU A 104 -20.74 -14.85 1.29
C LEU A 104 -20.52 -14.36 -0.17
N GLY A 105 -19.89 -15.16 -1.04
CA GLY A 105 -19.72 -14.87 -2.48
C GLY A 105 -18.41 -15.41 -3.08
N THR A 106 -18.37 -15.65 -4.40
CA THR A 106 -17.18 -16.18 -5.09
C THR A 106 -16.07 -15.12 -5.16
N ALA A 107 -14.88 -15.46 -4.63
CA ALA A 107 -13.70 -14.59 -4.57
C ALA A 107 -13.35 -13.95 -5.92
N ASP A 108 -13.52 -14.68 -7.03
CA ASP A 108 -13.20 -14.24 -8.39
C ASP A 108 -13.89 -12.93 -8.80
N SER A 109 -15.15 -12.80 -8.41
CA SER A 109 -15.99 -11.67 -8.78
C SER A 109 -15.58 -10.38 -8.06
N PHE A 110 -15.04 -10.52 -6.85
CA PHE A 110 -14.50 -9.43 -6.06
C PHE A 110 -13.09 -9.04 -6.52
N VAL A 111 -12.24 -10.03 -6.81
CA VAL A 111 -10.90 -9.81 -7.38
C VAL A 111 -11.00 -9.06 -8.71
N SER A 112 -11.94 -9.45 -9.58
CA SER A 112 -12.19 -8.75 -10.85
C SER A 112 -12.62 -7.30 -10.63
N TRP A 113 -13.46 -7.04 -9.61
CA TRP A 113 -13.89 -5.69 -9.27
C TRP A 113 -12.72 -4.80 -8.78
N ILE A 114 -11.89 -5.27 -7.85
CA ILE A 114 -10.72 -4.50 -7.39
C ILE A 114 -9.75 -4.24 -8.54
N ARG A 115 -9.51 -5.24 -9.40
CA ARG A 115 -8.66 -5.09 -10.58
C ARG A 115 -9.11 -3.94 -11.46
N ASN A 116 -10.41 -3.88 -11.78
CA ASN A 116 -10.95 -2.79 -12.60
C ASN A 116 -10.85 -1.43 -11.88
N LEU A 117 -10.96 -1.42 -10.56
CA LEU A 117 -10.87 -0.22 -9.74
C LEU A 117 -9.44 0.35 -9.69
N LEU A 118 -8.41 -0.50 -9.61
CA LEU A 118 -7.01 -0.09 -9.49
C LEU A 118 -6.28 0.03 -10.83
N ALA A 119 -6.84 -0.52 -11.92
CA ALA A 119 -6.25 -0.43 -13.25
C ALA A 119 -5.93 1.02 -13.70
N PRO A 120 -6.79 2.04 -13.48
CA PRO A 120 -6.47 3.43 -13.82
C PRO A 120 -5.26 4.01 -13.06
N LEU A 121 -4.89 3.41 -11.92
CA LEU A 121 -3.76 3.83 -11.09
C LEU A 121 -2.44 3.14 -11.51
N GLY A 122 -2.49 2.25 -12.51
CA GLY A 122 -1.34 1.54 -13.05
C GLY A 122 -1.00 0.24 -12.31
N TYR A 123 -1.98 -0.37 -11.64
CA TYR A 123 -1.88 -1.72 -11.07
C TYR A 123 -2.52 -2.71 -12.04
N ASP A 124 -1.71 -3.56 -12.67
CA ASP A 124 -2.19 -4.70 -13.46
C ASP A 124 -2.22 -5.94 -12.57
N ALA A 125 -3.27 -6.74 -12.67
CA ALA A 125 -3.50 -7.88 -11.78
C ALA A 125 -2.87 -9.16 -12.32
N ARG A 126 -1.59 -9.09 -12.70
CA ARG A 126 -0.77 -10.29 -12.92
C ARG A 126 -0.20 -10.86 -11.62
N ASP A 127 -0.62 -10.28 -10.51
CA ASP A 127 0.07 -10.39 -9.24
C ASP A 127 -0.52 -11.53 -8.41
N GLU A 128 0.38 -12.21 -7.72
CA GLU A 128 0.18 -13.50 -7.07
C GLU A 128 -1.00 -13.44 -6.08
N LEU A 129 -2.16 -13.95 -6.51
CA LEU A 129 -3.33 -14.10 -5.65
C LEU A 129 -3.03 -15.20 -4.62
N ARG A 130 -2.54 -14.83 -3.43
CA ARG A 130 -2.39 -15.76 -2.32
C ARG A 130 -3.67 -15.77 -1.50
N VAL A 131 -4.65 -16.55 -1.95
CA VAL A 131 -5.84 -16.84 -1.13
C VAL A 131 -5.44 -17.74 0.03
N GLN A 132 -5.10 -17.15 1.18
CA GLN A 132 -4.94 -17.92 2.41
C GLN A 132 -6.33 -18.21 3.00
N HIS A 133 -6.86 -19.40 2.71
CA HIS A 133 -8.11 -19.94 3.28
C HIS A 133 -7.97 -20.24 4.79
N ILE A 134 -7.59 -19.25 5.59
CA ILE A 134 -7.71 -19.32 7.05
C ILE A 134 -9.01 -18.58 7.37
N TRP A 135 -10.13 -19.30 7.23
CA TRP A 135 -11.51 -18.88 7.55
C TRP A 135 -11.85 -17.41 7.18
N THR A 136 -12.38 -17.22 5.97
CA THR A 136 -12.97 -15.97 5.42
C THR A 136 -12.04 -14.79 5.09
N MET A 137 -10.72 -14.97 5.07
CA MET A 137 -9.78 -13.93 4.66
C MET A 137 -9.26 -14.14 3.23
N LEU A 138 -9.34 -13.13 2.37
CA LEU A 138 -8.74 -13.11 1.04
C LEU A 138 -7.67 -12.00 1.02
N ASP A 139 -6.41 -12.38 0.81
CA ASP A 139 -5.29 -11.45 0.64
C ASP A 139 -4.96 -11.32 -0.85
N ILE A 140 -5.14 -10.11 -1.39
CA ILE A 140 -4.85 -9.78 -2.78
C ILE A 140 -3.57 -8.96 -2.79
N VAL A 141 -2.47 -9.58 -3.20
CA VAL A 141 -1.16 -8.93 -3.28
C VAL A 141 -0.94 -8.43 -4.70
N TYR A 142 -0.70 -7.13 -4.82
CA TYR A 142 -0.25 -6.46 -6.02
C TYR A 142 1.27 -6.23 -5.92
N VAL A 143 2.02 -6.63 -6.95
CA VAL A 143 3.48 -6.55 -7.04
C VAL A 143 3.84 -5.92 -8.37
N LYS A 144 4.59 -4.82 -8.34
CA LYS A 144 5.03 -4.17 -9.57
C LYS A 144 6.39 -4.71 -10.01
N HIS A 145 6.51 -5.17 -11.26
CA HIS A 145 7.78 -5.54 -11.90
C HIS A 145 8.55 -4.32 -12.41
#